data_AF-A0A926HH52-F1
#
_entry.id   AF-A0A926HH52-F1
#
_cell.length_a   1.000
_cell.length_b   1.000
_cell.length_c   1.000
_cell.angle_alpha   90.00
_cell.angle_beta   90.00
_cell.angle_gamma   90.00
#
_symmetry.space_group_name_H-M   'P 1'
#
loop_
_entity.id
_entity.type
_entity.pdbx_description
1 polymer ?
#
loop_
_entity_poly.entity_id
_entity_poly.type
_entity_poly.pdbx_seq_one_letter_code
_entity_poly.pdbx_strand_id
1 'polypeptide(L)'
;MKKILENRKMVRSFIIILFFIWCNNLFAQEKFDRRIIIENDTFYAVEINHETQLAKLFTGSINEPIDSAAVYALPAGSRRMVMNPFPFAWDLYGDTLYCINYTAYAQNSHINSLKSIPVSTLEMYDPAEKPVKKLMQAAYANNKVQNLPLIKTYKKYIYMDDLYFDLIVNKGVIYQFICVKNELTVWKYENMNWEQSEIIPFVTEGYFSVYAAGNSFRLLKSNGDVYLYPDNILIPCGTACPRPEDVILVENRKTNEVVTIQHHFFDDTSQSLTEILKKN
;
A
#
# COMPACT_ATOMS: atom_id res chain seq x y z
N MET A 1 47.47 9.88 36.24
CA MET A 1 46.27 9.00 36.36
C MET A 1 44.94 9.74 36.17
N LYS A 2 44.74 10.95 36.75
CA LYS A 2 43.51 11.75 36.59
C LYS A 2 43.14 12.10 35.13
N LYS A 3 44.12 12.49 34.31
CA LYS A 3 43.95 12.85 32.88
C LYS A 3 43.46 11.69 31.99
N ILE A 4 43.75 10.43 32.35
CA ILE A 4 43.33 9.23 31.60
C ILE A 4 41.85 8.89 31.91
N LEU A 5 41.37 9.24 33.11
CA LEU A 5 39.97 9.03 33.50
C LEU A 5 39.01 10.02 32.82
N GLU A 6 39.44 11.26 32.60
CA GLU A 6 38.63 12.29 31.92
C GLU A 6 38.42 11.99 30.43
N ASN A 7 39.45 11.51 29.73
CA ASN A 7 39.33 11.07 28.33
C ASN A 7 38.35 9.89 28.17
N ARG A 8 38.25 8.99 29.16
CA ARG A 8 37.30 7.86 29.11
C ARG A 8 35.84 8.29 29.30
N LYS A 9 35.58 9.37 30.04
CA LYS A 9 34.23 9.94 30.16
C LYS A 9 33.81 10.66 28.88
N MET A 10 34.71 11.42 28.26
CA MET A 10 34.44 12.15 27.03
C MET A 10 34.16 11.20 25.84
N VAL A 11 34.92 10.11 25.71
CA VAL A 11 34.71 9.08 24.66
C VAL A 11 33.39 8.33 24.87
N ARG A 12 33.00 8.04 26.12
CA ARG A 12 31.69 7.40 26.42
C ARG A 12 30.51 8.31 26.11
N SER A 13 30.61 9.61 26.39
CA SER A 13 29.58 10.58 26.02
C SER A 13 29.46 10.75 24.49
N PHE A 14 30.56 10.68 23.75
CA PHE A 14 30.55 10.77 22.28
C PHE A 14 29.89 9.55 21.62
N ILE A 15 30.13 8.34 22.14
CA ILE A 15 29.52 7.10 21.64
C ILE A 15 28.00 7.08 21.87
N ILE A 16 27.53 7.59 23.02
CA ILE A 16 26.09 7.66 23.32
C ILE A 16 25.38 8.67 22.40
N ILE A 17 26.02 9.81 22.09
CA ILE A 17 25.46 10.81 21.18
C ILE A 17 25.41 10.28 19.74
N LEU A 18 26.43 9.55 19.27
CA LEU A 18 26.39 8.88 17.96
C LEU A 18 25.33 7.77 17.92
N PHE A 19 25.12 7.02 19.00
CA PHE A 19 24.07 6.00 19.08
C PHE A 19 22.66 6.63 19.05
N PHE A 20 22.45 7.79 19.69
CA PHE A 20 21.19 8.52 19.62
C PHE A 20 20.97 9.24 18.27
N ILE A 21 22.02 9.68 17.59
CA ILE A 21 21.89 10.22 16.22
C ILE A 21 21.61 9.10 15.22
N TRP A 22 22.15 7.90 15.43
CA TRP A 22 21.87 6.74 14.58
C TRP A 22 20.46 6.17 14.80
N CYS A 23 19.95 6.17 16.04
CA CYS A 23 18.57 5.73 16.32
C CYS A 23 17.47 6.69 15.82
N ASN A 24 17.80 7.95 15.50
CA ASN A 24 16.82 8.89 14.94
C ASN A 24 16.69 8.83 13.41
N ASN A 25 17.52 8.03 12.72
CA ASN A 25 17.37 7.74 11.29
C ASN A 25 16.67 6.39 11.02
N LEU A 26 16.07 5.77 12.04
CA LEU A 26 15.29 4.53 11.92
C LEU A 26 13.83 4.76 11.49
N PHE A 27 13.44 5.99 11.16
CA PHE A 27 12.21 6.22 10.41
C PHE A 27 12.51 6.02 8.93
N ALA A 28 12.35 4.76 8.52
CA ALA A 28 12.58 4.23 7.21
C ALA A 28 12.11 5.20 6.11
N GLN A 29 13.00 5.43 5.16
CA GLN A 29 12.72 6.07 3.88
C GLN A 29 11.93 5.07 3.02
N GLU A 30 10.78 4.60 3.51
CA GLU A 30 9.84 3.77 2.75
C GLU A 30 9.17 4.67 1.71
N LYS A 31 9.87 4.87 0.58
CA LYS A 31 9.47 5.81 -0.48
C LYS A 31 8.18 5.36 -1.17
N PHE A 32 7.94 4.05 -1.25
CA PHE A 32 6.74 3.49 -1.85
C PHE A 32 6.03 2.57 -0.88
N ASP A 33 4.71 2.60 -0.92
CA ASP A 33 3.80 1.58 -0.42
C ASP A 33 4.14 0.22 -1.05
N ARG A 34 3.56 -0.85 -0.53
CA ARG A 34 3.85 -2.26 -0.82
C ARG A 34 3.77 -2.72 -2.29
N ARG A 35 3.42 -1.85 -3.26
CA ARG A 35 3.23 -2.22 -4.67
C ARG A 35 3.76 -1.16 -5.64
N ILE A 36 4.30 -1.64 -6.76
CA ILE A 36 4.51 -0.91 -8.01
C ILE A 36 3.79 -1.66 -9.14
N ILE A 37 3.04 -0.93 -9.97
CA ILE A 37 2.36 -1.48 -11.15
C ILE A 37 3.08 -0.99 -12.40
N ILE A 38 3.39 -1.89 -13.33
CA ILE A 38 3.91 -1.54 -14.65
C ILE A 38 2.82 -1.81 -15.69
N GLU A 39 2.43 -0.77 -16.42
CA GLU A 39 1.48 -0.82 -17.54
C GLU A 39 2.03 0.02 -18.71
N ASN A 40 2.15 -0.58 -19.90
CA ASN A 40 2.66 0.09 -21.10
C ASN A 40 4.01 0.81 -20.92
N ASP A 41 4.99 0.12 -20.31
CA ASP A 41 6.35 0.64 -20.02
C ASP A 41 6.37 1.89 -19.11
N THR A 42 5.25 2.19 -18.46
CA THR A 42 5.10 3.21 -17.41
C THR A 42 4.92 2.51 -16.07
N PHE A 43 5.63 2.96 -15.04
CA PHE A 43 5.40 2.50 -13.68
C PHE A 43 4.47 3.45 -12.92
N TYR A 44 3.78 2.89 -11.93
CA TYR A 44 2.92 3.58 -10.99
C TYR A 44 3.27 3.11 -9.58
N ALA A 45 3.60 4.03 -8.69
CA ALA A 45 3.92 3.74 -7.31
C ALA A 45 3.25 4.76 -6.40
N VAL A 46 2.76 4.34 -5.25
CA VAL A 46 2.14 5.25 -4.28
C VAL A 46 3.09 5.43 -3.09
N GLU A 47 3.25 6.66 -2.62
CA GLU A 47 3.88 6.98 -1.33
C GLU A 47 2.81 7.49 -0.38
N ILE A 48 2.81 7.06 0.90
CA ILE A 48 1.92 7.61 1.92
C ILE A 48 2.75 8.48 2.87
N ASN A 49 2.46 9.77 2.92
CA ASN A 49 3.11 10.63 3.88
C ASN A 49 2.55 10.36 5.29
N HIS A 50 3.36 9.80 6.18
CA HIS A 50 2.90 9.40 7.53
C HIS A 50 2.47 10.56 8.44
N GLU A 51 2.94 11.79 8.18
CA GLU A 51 2.57 12.95 8.98
C GLU A 51 1.17 13.48 8.60
N THR A 52 0.95 13.62 7.30
CA THR A 52 -0.28 14.21 6.73
C THR A 52 -1.34 13.16 6.41
N GLN A 53 -0.94 11.89 6.32
CA GLN A 53 -1.72 10.73 5.91
C GLN A 53 -2.22 10.78 4.45
N LEU A 54 -1.71 11.72 3.64
CA LEU A 54 -2.03 11.83 2.22
C LEU A 54 -1.08 11.00 1.37
N ALA A 55 -1.62 10.43 0.30
CA ALA A 55 -0.85 9.70 -0.69
C ALA A 55 -0.34 10.61 -1.83
N LYS A 56 0.76 10.20 -2.44
CA LYS A 56 1.28 10.73 -3.70
C LYS A 56 1.35 9.60 -4.70
N LEU A 57 1.08 9.87 -5.97
CA LEU A 57 1.27 8.92 -7.06
C LEU A 57 2.50 9.33 -7.86
N PHE A 58 3.48 8.44 -7.93
CA PHE A 58 4.63 8.54 -8.82
C PHE A 58 4.29 7.82 -10.12
N THR A 59 4.61 8.46 -11.26
CA THR A 59 4.50 7.82 -12.57
C THR A 59 5.60 8.30 -13.51
N GLY A 60 6.19 7.35 -14.23
CA GLY A 60 7.31 7.60 -15.13
C GLY A 60 7.65 6.39 -15.98
N SER A 61 8.57 6.58 -16.92
CA SER A 61 9.10 5.49 -17.75
C SER A 61 9.88 4.49 -16.89
N ILE A 62 9.73 3.18 -17.16
CA ILE A 62 10.53 2.15 -16.47
C ILE A 62 12.04 2.21 -16.81
N ASN A 63 12.41 2.97 -17.84
CA ASN A 63 13.78 3.11 -18.32
C ASN A 63 14.45 4.42 -17.89
N GLU A 64 13.71 5.31 -17.22
CA GLU A 64 14.24 6.58 -16.72
C GLU A 64 14.48 6.49 -15.20
N PRO A 65 15.39 7.29 -14.63
CA PRO A 65 15.59 7.38 -13.19
C PRO A 65 14.27 7.59 -12.45
N ILE A 66 14.06 6.90 -11.34
CA ILE A 66 12.85 7.05 -10.52
C ILE A 66 12.62 8.52 -10.10
N ASP A 67 13.69 9.27 -9.84
CA ASP A 67 13.60 10.70 -9.48
C ASP A 67 13.15 11.64 -10.60
N SER A 68 13.08 11.15 -11.83
CA SER A 68 12.50 11.90 -12.95
C SER A 68 10.99 11.72 -13.08
N ALA A 69 10.39 10.82 -12.29
CA ALA A 69 8.97 10.54 -12.32
C ALA A 69 8.13 11.79 -12.00
N ALA A 70 7.03 11.94 -12.73
CA ALA A 70 6.00 12.90 -12.37
C ALA A 70 5.35 12.47 -11.05
N VAL A 71 5.22 13.42 -10.13
CA VAL A 71 4.61 13.20 -8.81
C VAL A 71 3.30 13.96 -8.76
N TYR A 72 2.22 13.22 -8.54
CA TYR A 72 0.86 13.75 -8.45
C TYR A 72 0.35 13.67 -7.02
N ALA A 73 -0.36 14.70 -6.59
CA ALA A 73 -1.06 14.66 -5.30
C ALA A 73 -2.28 13.74 -5.44
N LEU A 74 -2.29 12.64 -4.68
CA LEU A 74 -3.43 11.72 -4.69
C LEU A 74 -4.48 12.23 -3.67
N PRO A 75 -5.73 12.50 -4.08
CA PRO A 75 -6.80 12.82 -3.15
C PRO A 75 -7.31 11.52 -2.51
N ALA A 76 -6.42 10.82 -1.83
CA ALA A 76 -6.68 9.61 -1.07
C ALA A 76 -5.58 9.45 -0.02
N GLY A 77 -5.83 8.66 1.02
CA GLY A 77 -4.88 8.45 2.08
C GLY A 77 -5.36 7.46 3.12
N SER A 78 -4.54 7.26 4.15
CA SER A 78 -4.86 6.39 5.27
C SER A 78 -5.41 7.18 6.47
N ARG A 79 -5.91 6.48 7.48
CA ARG A 79 -6.05 7.05 8.83
C ARG A 79 -4.97 6.47 9.71
N ARG A 80 -4.29 7.32 10.47
CA ARG A 80 -3.55 6.86 11.63
C ARG A 80 -4.55 6.50 12.72
N MET A 81 -4.71 5.20 13.04
CA MET A 81 -5.25 4.81 14.33
C MET A 81 -4.09 4.55 15.29
N VAL A 82 -4.33 4.82 16.57
CA VAL A 82 -3.31 4.82 17.63
C VAL A 82 -2.69 3.43 17.85
N MET A 83 -3.35 2.34 17.44
CA MET A 83 -2.88 0.97 17.67
C MET A 83 -2.59 0.13 16.42
N ASN A 84 -3.16 0.45 15.25
CA ASN A 84 -2.80 -0.15 13.94
C ASN A 84 -3.31 0.75 12.80
N PRO A 85 -2.45 1.27 11.89
CA PRO A 85 -2.91 2.10 10.78
C PRO A 85 -3.78 1.29 9.81
N PHE A 86 -4.99 1.73 9.43
CA PHE A 86 -5.71 1.01 8.37
C PHE A 86 -4.83 0.94 7.11
N PRO A 87 -4.78 -0.22 6.43
CA PRO A 87 -3.97 -0.33 5.22
C PRO A 87 -4.56 0.61 4.17
N PHE A 88 -3.69 1.34 3.48
CA PHE A 88 -4.10 2.00 2.26
C PHE A 88 -4.15 0.94 1.16
N ALA A 89 -5.34 0.60 0.66
CA ALA A 89 -5.49 -0.35 -0.44
C ALA A 89 -5.69 0.42 -1.73
N TRP A 90 -4.93 0.07 -2.76
CA TRP A 90 -5.05 0.68 -4.07
C TRP A 90 -4.66 -0.28 -5.19
N ASP A 91 -5.20 -0.01 -6.37
CA ASP A 91 -4.80 -0.65 -7.60
C ASP A 91 -5.13 0.26 -8.79
N LEU A 92 -4.53 0.00 -9.95
CA LEU A 92 -4.78 0.74 -11.18
C LEU A 92 -5.53 -0.15 -12.18
N TYR A 93 -6.27 0.41 -13.13
CA TYR A 93 -6.63 -0.28 -14.38
C TYR A 93 -6.84 0.75 -15.48
N GLY A 94 -6.00 0.71 -16.53
CA GLY A 94 -5.94 1.77 -17.52
C GLY A 94 -5.60 3.12 -16.87
N ASP A 95 -6.33 4.18 -17.20
CA ASP A 95 -6.12 5.52 -16.62
C ASP A 95 -6.83 5.71 -15.26
N THR A 96 -7.38 4.67 -14.63
CA THR A 96 -8.17 4.84 -13.39
C THR A 96 -7.54 4.14 -12.20
N LEU A 97 -7.25 4.91 -11.16
CA LEU A 97 -6.81 4.42 -9.86
C LEU A 97 -8.03 4.14 -8.98
N TYR A 98 -8.04 2.98 -8.35
CA TYR A 98 -9.04 2.57 -7.38
C TYR A 98 -8.38 2.47 -6.02
N CYS A 99 -8.93 3.12 -5.00
CA CYS A 99 -8.34 3.05 -3.66
C CYS A 99 -9.40 3.12 -2.57
N ILE A 100 -9.11 2.49 -1.43
CA ILE A 100 -9.89 2.63 -0.20
C ILE A 100 -9.27 3.74 0.63
N ASN A 101 -9.93 4.90 0.64
CA ASN A 101 -9.53 6.10 1.34
C ASN A 101 -10.10 6.13 2.77
N TYR A 102 -9.23 6.35 3.76
CA TYR A 102 -9.57 6.46 5.18
C TYR A 102 -9.06 7.75 5.83
N THR A 103 -8.95 8.86 5.10
CA THR A 103 -8.56 10.16 5.71
C THR A 103 -9.42 10.58 6.92
N ALA A 104 -8.87 11.43 7.78
CA ALA A 104 -9.52 11.91 9.02
C ALA A 104 -10.69 12.88 8.82
N TYR A 105 -11.09 13.19 7.59
CA TYR A 105 -12.16 14.14 7.29
C TYR A 105 -13.54 13.50 7.52
N ALA A 106 -14.48 14.22 8.17
CA ALA A 106 -15.76 13.65 8.63
C ALA A 106 -16.65 13.10 7.51
N GLN A 107 -16.54 13.67 6.31
CA GLN A 107 -17.29 13.28 5.12
C GLN A 107 -16.74 11.99 4.47
N ASN A 108 -15.54 11.56 4.86
CA ASN A 108 -14.96 10.30 4.43
C ASN A 108 -15.41 9.18 5.39
N SER A 109 -16.59 8.63 5.12
CA SER A 109 -17.15 7.50 5.88
C SER A 109 -16.82 6.16 5.21
N HIS A 110 -17.03 5.05 5.94
CA HIS A 110 -16.88 3.70 5.38
C HIS A 110 -17.75 3.48 4.13
N ILE A 111 -18.90 4.16 4.01
CA ILE A 111 -19.79 4.12 2.85
C ILE A 111 -19.10 4.61 1.58
N ASN A 112 -18.34 5.69 1.71
CA ASN A 112 -17.72 6.43 0.62
C ASN A 112 -16.21 6.22 0.58
N SER A 113 -15.72 5.12 1.15
CA SER A 113 -14.28 4.87 1.28
C SER A 113 -13.65 4.44 -0.06
N LEU A 114 -14.37 3.74 -0.94
CA LEU A 114 -13.88 3.34 -2.25
C LEU A 114 -13.93 4.51 -3.24
N LYS A 115 -12.77 4.92 -3.75
CA LYS A 115 -12.60 6.00 -4.73
C LYS A 115 -12.19 5.43 -6.08
N SER A 116 -12.63 6.08 -7.15
CA SER A 116 -12.22 5.79 -8.54
C SER A 116 -11.74 7.08 -9.21
N ILE A 117 -10.43 7.26 -9.26
CA ILE A 117 -9.78 8.54 -9.59
C ILE A 117 -9.05 8.39 -10.92
N PRO A 118 -9.46 9.07 -12.00
CA PRO A 118 -8.70 9.10 -13.23
C PRO A 118 -7.34 9.78 -13.01
N VAL A 119 -6.25 9.15 -13.42
CA VAL A 119 -4.89 9.67 -13.26
C VAL A 119 -4.73 10.99 -14.01
N SER A 120 -5.33 11.10 -15.20
CA SER A 120 -5.42 12.34 -15.98
C SER A 120 -6.06 13.54 -15.26
N THR A 121 -6.80 13.32 -14.17
CA THR A 121 -7.43 14.40 -13.38
C THR A 121 -6.58 14.85 -12.19
N LEU A 122 -5.45 14.20 -11.95
CA LEU A 122 -4.59 14.51 -10.82
C LEU A 122 -3.76 15.78 -11.07
N GLU A 123 -3.62 16.58 -10.02
CA GLU A 123 -2.75 17.76 -10.03
C GLU A 123 -1.33 17.34 -9.62
N MET A 124 -0.32 17.97 -10.23
CA MET A 124 1.08 17.80 -9.80
C MET A 124 1.21 18.13 -8.31
N TYR A 125 2.05 17.36 -7.62
CA TYR A 125 2.31 17.56 -6.21
C TYR A 125 3.11 18.84 -5.98
N ASP A 126 2.58 19.74 -5.16
CA ASP A 126 3.27 20.93 -4.68
C ASP A 126 3.56 20.78 -3.17
N PRO A 127 4.84 20.67 -2.74
CA PRO A 127 5.18 20.57 -1.33
C PRO A 127 4.82 21.82 -0.51
N ALA A 128 4.58 22.96 -1.15
CA ALA A 128 4.14 24.18 -0.48
C ALA A 128 2.62 24.22 -0.22
N GLU A 129 1.84 23.37 -0.90
CA GLU A 129 0.39 23.33 -0.73
C GLU A 129 0.00 22.72 0.63
N LYS A 130 -0.94 23.37 1.33
CA LYS A 130 -1.42 22.85 2.61
C LYS A 130 -2.23 21.56 2.40
N PRO A 131 -1.96 20.49 3.17
CA PRO A 131 -2.67 19.21 3.09
C PRO A 131 -4.19 19.30 3.20
N VAL A 132 -4.71 20.34 3.88
CA VAL A 132 -6.15 20.49 4.15
C VAL A 132 -6.99 20.48 2.87
N LYS A 133 -6.58 21.21 1.82
CA LYS A 133 -7.32 21.23 0.54
C LYS A 133 -7.35 19.83 -0.09
N LYS A 134 -6.23 19.11 -0.05
CA LYS A 134 -6.10 17.75 -0.59
C LYS A 134 -6.88 16.71 0.22
N LEU A 135 -6.91 16.82 1.55
CA LEU A 135 -7.74 15.97 2.42
C LEU A 135 -9.24 16.19 2.16
N MET A 136 -9.65 17.44 1.94
CA MET A 136 -11.02 17.75 1.54
C MET A 136 -11.34 17.14 0.17
N GLN A 137 -10.48 17.36 -0.83
CA GLN A 137 -10.61 16.72 -2.14
C GLN A 137 -10.67 15.19 -2.00
N ALA A 138 -9.91 14.59 -1.09
CA ALA A 138 -9.93 13.15 -0.85
C ALA A 138 -11.25 12.63 -0.31
N ALA A 139 -11.91 13.38 0.56
CA ALA A 139 -13.25 13.04 1.04
C ALA A 139 -14.29 13.06 -0.08
N TYR A 140 -14.18 14.01 -1.01
CA TYR A 140 -15.11 14.22 -2.12
C TYR A 140 -14.70 13.55 -3.44
N ALA A 141 -13.50 12.95 -3.50
CA ALA A 141 -13.00 12.28 -4.68
C ALA A 141 -14.01 11.21 -5.14
N ASN A 142 -14.16 11.10 -6.46
CA ASN A 142 -15.11 10.26 -7.21
C ASN A 142 -15.55 8.96 -6.48
N ASN A 143 -16.62 9.07 -5.69
CA ASN A 143 -17.34 7.94 -5.09
C ASN A 143 -18.34 7.38 -6.11
N LYS A 144 -17.86 6.64 -7.11
CA LYS A 144 -18.76 6.02 -8.08
C LYS A 144 -19.49 4.80 -7.50
N VAL A 145 -18.91 4.17 -6.49
CA VAL A 145 -19.34 2.89 -5.94
C VAL A 145 -19.34 2.96 -4.43
N GLN A 146 -20.48 2.63 -3.81
CA GLN A 146 -20.56 2.46 -2.37
C GLN A 146 -19.69 1.27 -1.95
N ASN A 147 -18.88 1.43 -0.89
CA ASN A 147 -18.10 0.31 -0.34
C ASN A 147 -19.00 -0.58 0.54
N LEU A 148 -19.93 -1.30 -0.12
CA LEU A 148 -20.79 -2.29 0.51
C LEU A 148 -20.01 -3.36 1.32
N PRO A 149 -18.83 -3.84 0.84
CA PRO A 149 -17.99 -4.75 1.61
C PRO A 149 -17.71 -4.24 3.02
N LEU A 150 -17.17 -3.02 3.15
CA LEU A 150 -16.88 -2.44 4.46
C LEU A 150 -18.16 -2.14 5.25
N ILE A 151 -19.22 -1.62 4.62
CA ILE A 151 -20.50 -1.40 5.32
C ILE A 151 -21.01 -2.68 6.00
N LYS A 152 -20.98 -3.81 5.29
CA LYS A 152 -21.45 -5.08 5.83
C LYS A 152 -20.52 -5.61 6.92
N THR A 153 -19.20 -5.48 6.75
CA THR A 153 -18.22 -5.82 7.78
C THR A 153 -18.45 -5.04 9.07
N TYR A 154 -18.61 -3.71 8.99
CA TYR A 154 -18.85 -2.86 10.17
C TYR A 154 -20.21 -3.13 10.83
N LYS A 155 -21.21 -3.62 10.10
CA LYS A 155 -22.49 -4.06 10.67
C LYS A 155 -22.38 -5.41 11.38
N LYS A 156 -21.54 -6.32 10.88
CA LYS A 156 -21.37 -7.67 11.42
C LYS A 156 -20.52 -7.68 12.69
N TYR A 157 -19.43 -6.91 12.72
CA TYR A 157 -18.48 -6.93 13.85
C TYR A 157 -18.49 -5.61 14.62
N ILE A 158 -18.70 -5.71 15.93
CA ILE A 158 -18.69 -4.55 16.84
C ILE A 158 -17.25 -4.08 17.11
N TYR A 159 -16.30 -5.02 17.20
CA TYR A 159 -14.87 -4.77 17.44
C TYR A 159 -14.05 -5.34 16.28
N MET A 160 -13.14 -4.53 15.74
CA MET A 160 -12.43 -4.78 14.48
C MET A 160 -10.93 -4.42 14.61
N ASP A 161 -10.34 -4.73 15.76
CA ASP A 161 -8.92 -4.44 16.05
C ASP A 161 -7.95 -5.20 15.10
N ASP A 162 -8.48 -6.21 14.41
CA ASP A 162 -7.83 -7.11 13.46
C ASP A 162 -8.41 -7.03 12.04
N LEU A 163 -8.99 -5.87 11.65
CA LEU A 163 -9.48 -5.63 10.30
C LEU A 163 -8.34 -5.30 9.34
N TYR A 164 -8.14 -6.17 8.35
CA TYR A 164 -7.20 -6.00 7.25
C TYR A 164 -7.92 -6.14 5.91
N PHE A 165 -7.50 -5.38 4.92
CA PHE A 165 -8.08 -5.48 3.58
C PHE A 165 -7.08 -5.07 2.51
N ASP A 166 -7.30 -5.58 1.31
CA ASP A 166 -6.65 -5.12 0.10
C ASP A 166 -7.61 -5.22 -1.09
N LEU A 167 -7.25 -4.62 -2.21
CA LEU A 167 -8.06 -4.68 -3.42
C LEU A 167 -7.20 -4.94 -4.66
N ILE A 168 -7.83 -5.52 -5.67
CA ILE A 168 -7.25 -5.66 -7.00
C ILE A 168 -8.34 -5.43 -8.06
N VAL A 169 -7.96 -4.82 -9.18
CA VAL A 169 -8.82 -4.56 -10.32
C VAL A 169 -8.31 -5.36 -11.50
N ASN A 170 -9.13 -6.33 -11.93
CA ASN A 170 -8.79 -7.20 -13.05
C ASN A 170 -9.85 -7.03 -14.15
N LYS A 171 -9.42 -6.59 -15.34
CA LYS A 171 -10.31 -6.35 -16.50
C LYS A 171 -11.52 -5.46 -16.15
N GLY A 172 -11.31 -4.44 -15.32
CA GLY A 172 -12.36 -3.52 -14.87
C GLY A 172 -13.27 -4.05 -13.76
N VAL A 173 -13.08 -5.28 -13.30
CA VAL A 173 -13.79 -5.87 -12.15
C VAL A 173 -13.00 -5.59 -10.88
N ILE A 174 -13.64 -5.05 -9.86
CA ILE A 174 -13.01 -4.77 -8.56
C ILE A 174 -13.20 -5.98 -7.65
N TYR A 175 -12.10 -6.50 -7.11
CA TYR A 175 -12.11 -7.49 -6.06
C TYR A 175 -11.59 -6.87 -4.78
N GLN A 176 -12.35 -6.98 -3.70
CA GLN A 176 -11.96 -6.50 -2.38
C GLN A 176 -11.90 -7.69 -1.42
N PHE A 177 -10.73 -7.89 -0.84
CA PHE A 177 -10.47 -8.94 0.13
C PHE A 177 -10.51 -8.32 1.52
N ILE A 178 -11.35 -8.85 2.40
CA ILE A 178 -11.50 -8.34 3.77
C ILE A 178 -11.27 -9.50 4.74
N CYS A 179 -10.34 -9.30 5.66
CA CYS A 179 -9.99 -10.23 6.70
C CYS A 179 -10.26 -9.62 8.08
N VAL A 180 -11.05 -10.29 8.92
CA VAL A 180 -11.37 -9.86 10.28
C VAL A 180 -11.91 -11.03 11.09
N LYS A 181 -11.57 -11.14 12.39
CA LYS A 181 -11.99 -12.23 13.28
C LYS A 181 -11.70 -13.63 12.72
N ASN A 182 -10.50 -13.81 12.16
CA ASN A 182 -10.07 -15.03 11.50
C ASN A 182 -10.96 -15.48 10.31
N GLU A 183 -11.69 -14.55 9.69
CA GLU A 183 -12.55 -14.80 8.55
C GLU A 183 -12.10 -13.93 7.37
N LEU A 184 -11.84 -14.56 6.22
CA LEU A 184 -11.64 -13.89 4.94
C LEU A 184 -12.94 -13.92 4.15
N THR A 185 -13.35 -12.77 3.64
CA THR A 185 -14.45 -12.63 2.69
C THR A 185 -13.95 -11.87 1.47
N VAL A 186 -14.25 -12.38 0.28
CA VAL A 186 -13.94 -11.70 -0.97
C VAL A 186 -15.21 -11.14 -1.56
N TRP A 187 -15.13 -9.90 -2.01
CA TRP A 187 -16.23 -9.19 -2.64
C TRP A 187 -15.85 -8.86 -4.08
N LYS A 188 -16.76 -9.14 -5.00
CA LYS A 188 -16.59 -8.83 -6.42
C LYS A 188 -17.59 -7.75 -6.82
N TYR A 189 -17.12 -6.66 -7.42
CA TYR A 189 -17.95 -5.63 -8.02
C TYR A 189 -17.87 -5.70 -9.54
N GLU A 190 -18.97 -6.08 -10.16
CA GLU A 190 -19.12 -6.18 -11.62
C GLU A 190 -20.55 -5.78 -12.00
N ASN A 191 -20.74 -5.14 -13.15
CA ASN A 191 -22.08 -4.77 -13.66
C ASN A 191 -22.94 -4.03 -12.63
N MET A 192 -22.33 -3.10 -11.89
CA MET A 192 -22.95 -2.31 -10.82
C MET A 192 -23.43 -3.09 -9.60
N ASN A 193 -23.04 -4.35 -9.44
CA ASN A 193 -23.48 -5.20 -8.33
C ASN A 193 -22.30 -5.75 -7.54
N TRP A 194 -22.48 -5.84 -6.23
CA TRP A 194 -21.56 -6.50 -5.31
C TRP A 194 -22.01 -7.93 -5.05
N GLU A 195 -21.14 -8.89 -5.34
CA GLU A 195 -21.28 -10.30 -4.98
C GLU A 195 -20.30 -10.65 -3.86
N GLN A 196 -20.75 -11.44 -2.90
CA GLN A 196 -19.94 -11.89 -1.75
C GLN A 196 -19.58 -13.36 -1.95
N SER A 197 -18.32 -13.72 -1.71
CA SER A 197 -17.91 -15.12 -1.59
C SER A 197 -18.50 -15.77 -0.34
N GLU A 198 -18.34 -17.09 -0.23
CA GLU A 198 -18.43 -17.74 1.07
C GLU A 198 -17.37 -17.20 2.04
N ILE A 199 -17.62 -17.36 3.34
CA ILE A 199 -16.67 -17.00 4.39
C ILE A 199 -15.62 -18.10 4.49
N ILE A 200 -14.35 -17.72 4.40
CA ILE A 200 -13.22 -18.65 4.40
C ILE A 200 -12.46 -18.49 5.72
N PRO A 201 -12.18 -19.58 6.46
CA PRO A 201 -11.31 -19.53 7.63
C PRO A 201 -9.92 -19.02 7.25
N PHE A 202 -9.44 -17.96 7.90
CA PHE A 202 -8.17 -17.33 7.58
C PHE A 202 -7.60 -16.59 8.79
N VAL A 203 -6.45 -17.01 9.31
CA VAL A 203 -5.88 -16.42 10.53
C VAL A 203 -5.46 -14.97 10.30
N THR A 204 -6.02 -14.04 11.09
CA THR A 204 -5.69 -12.61 11.09
C THR A 204 -4.39 -12.35 11.84
N GLU A 205 -3.29 -12.07 11.11
CA GLU A 205 -1.93 -11.89 11.68
C GLU A 205 -1.23 -10.63 11.18
N GLY A 206 -1.97 -9.70 10.56
CA GLY A 206 -1.43 -8.48 9.97
C GLY A 206 -1.98 -8.22 8.58
N TYR A 207 -1.42 -7.20 7.93
CA TYR A 207 -1.74 -6.86 6.55
C TYR A 207 -1.34 -7.99 5.59
N PHE A 208 -2.04 -8.04 4.46
CA PHE A 208 -1.71 -8.91 3.34
C PHE A 208 -1.80 -8.11 2.05
N SER A 209 -1.13 -8.58 1.00
CA SER A 209 -1.19 -7.99 -0.33
C SER A 209 -1.84 -8.95 -1.31
N VAL A 210 -2.72 -8.45 -2.17
CA VAL A 210 -3.39 -9.24 -3.21
C VAL A 210 -2.90 -8.83 -4.58
N TYR A 211 -2.28 -9.75 -5.32
CA TYR A 211 -1.78 -9.50 -6.66
C TYR A 211 -2.32 -10.52 -7.67
N ALA A 212 -2.31 -10.17 -8.95
CA ALA A 212 -2.68 -11.08 -10.02
C ALA A 212 -1.43 -11.77 -10.56
N ALA A 213 -1.49 -13.09 -10.74
CA ALA A 213 -0.46 -13.85 -11.43
C ALA A 213 -1.13 -14.78 -12.45
N GLY A 214 -1.06 -14.44 -13.74
CA GLY A 214 -1.80 -15.17 -14.76
C GLY A 214 -3.30 -14.85 -14.70
N ASN A 215 -4.13 -15.89 -14.50
CA ASN A 215 -5.59 -15.78 -14.38
C ASN A 215 -6.10 -15.93 -12.93
N SER A 216 -5.20 -15.98 -11.95
CA SER A 216 -5.56 -16.22 -10.54
C SER A 216 -5.03 -15.10 -9.64
N PHE A 217 -5.72 -14.90 -8.52
CA PHE A 217 -5.28 -13.99 -7.48
C PHE A 217 -4.43 -14.75 -6.46
N ARG A 218 -3.42 -14.06 -5.95
CA ARG A 218 -2.56 -14.55 -4.87
C ARG A 218 -2.59 -13.57 -3.71
N LEU A 219 -2.58 -14.11 -2.50
CA LEU A 219 -2.52 -13.36 -1.26
C LEU A 219 -1.17 -13.62 -0.62
N LEU A 220 -0.35 -12.59 -0.42
CA LEU A 220 0.89 -12.64 0.38
C LEU A 220 0.58 -12.10 1.78
N LYS A 221 0.62 -12.99 2.78
CA LYS A 221 0.40 -12.64 4.19
C LYS A 221 1.61 -11.94 4.80
N SER A 222 1.38 -11.21 5.91
CA SER A 222 2.42 -10.57 6.74
C SER A 222 3.56 -11.52 7.16
N ASN A 223 3.25 -12.80 7.38
CA ASN A 223 4.23 -13.82 7.74
C ASN A 223 5.00 -14.41 6.54
N GLY A 224 4.73 -13.95 5.31
CA GLY A 224 5.31 -14.46 4.06
C GLY A 224 4.57 -15.64 3.43
N ASP A 225 3.49 -16.14 4.04
CA ASP A 225 2.70 -17.21 3.43
C ASP A 225 1.95 -16.72 2.19
N VAL A 226 1.96 -17.54 1.14
CA VAL A 226 1.24 -17.27 -0.09
C VAL A 226 0.05 -18.22 -0.22
N TYR A 227 -1.10 -17.64 -0.53
CA TYR A 227 -2.31 -18.39 -0.87
C TYR A 227 -2.71 -18.09 -2.31
N LEU A 228 -3.20 -19.10 -3.01
CA LEU A 228 -3.88 -18.95 -4.29
C LEU A 228 -5.38 -18.86 -4.05
N TYR A 229 -6.06 -18.00 -4.80
CA TYR A 229 -7.51 -17.86 -4.75
C TYR A 229 -8.16 -18.17 -6.11
N PRO A 230 -8.26 -19.45 -6.53
CA PRO A 230 -9.04 -19.85 -7.69
C PRO A 230 -10.48 -20.18 -7.29
N ASP A 231 -11.45 -19.77 -8.11
CA ASP A 231 -12.86 -20.21 -8.02
C ASP A 231 -13.46 -20.14 -6.61
N ASN A 232 -13.20 -19.05 -5.89
CA ASN A 232 -13.65 -18.80 -4.52
C ASN A 232 -13.09 -19.73 -3.43
N ILE A 233 -12.05 -20.51 -3.73
CA ILE A 233 -11.37 -21.38 -2.78
C ILE A 233 -10.02 -20.75 -2.42
N LEU A 234 -9.56 -20.94 -1.18
CA LEU A 234 -8.23 -20.50 -0.76
C LEU A 234 -7.29 -21.70 -0.60
N ILE A 235 -6.21 -21.72 -1.36
CA ILE A 235 -5.26 -22.84 -1.40
C ILE A 235 -3.88 -22.36 -0.92
N PRO A 236 -3.32 -22.92 0.17
CA PRO A 236 -1.98 -22.57 0.61
C PRO A 236 -0.93 -23.04 -0.40
N CYS A 237 -0.03 -22.14 -0.79
CA CYS A 237 1.08 -22.42 -1.71
C CYS A 237 2.42 -22.62 -1.00
N GLY A 238 2.47 -22.41 0.31
CA GLY A 238 3.69 -22.37 1.12
C GLY A 238 4.16 -20.95 1.39
N THR A 239 5.33 -20.83 2.05
CA THR A 239 5.92 -19.55 2.44
C THR A 239 6.83 -19.02 1.33
N ALA A 240 6.48 -17.89 0.74
CA ALA A 240 7.41 -17.11 -0.09
C ALA A 240 8.14 -16.15 0.85
N CYS A 241 9.34 -16.54 1.30
CA CYS A 241 10.21 -15.57 1.97
C CYS A 241 10.66 -14.59 0.88
N PRO A 242 10.09 -13.37 0.84
CA PRO A 242 10.10 -12.41 1.94
C PRO A 242 8.73 -11.85 2.41
N ARG A 243 8.71 -11.26 3.63
CA ARG A 243 7.51 -10.66 4.25
C ARG A 243 7.10 -9.35 3.54
N PRO A 244 5.80 -9.02 3.45
CA PRO A 244 5.31 -7.78 2.82
C PRO A 244 5.91 -6.47 3.34
N GLU A 245 6.38 -6.44 4.59
CA GLU A 245 7.03 -5.27 5.18
C GLU A 245 8.49 -5.10 4.74
N ASP A 246 9.09 -6.15 4.17
CA ASP A 246 10.48 -6.14 3.72
C ASP A 246 10.59 -5.94 2.18
N VAL A 247 9.46 -6.02 1.45
CA VAL A 247 9.44 -5.96 -0.01
C VAL A 247 8.31 -5.14 -0.61
N ILE A 248 8.59 -4.66 -1.81
CA ILE A 248 7.63 -4.10 -2.75
C ILE A 248 7.28 -5.16 -3.80
N LEU A 249 6.00 -5.40 -4.00
CA LEU A 249 5.48 -6.20 -5.12
C LEU A 249 5.54 -5.37 -6.40
N VAL A 250 6.30 -5.82 -7.39
CA VAL A 250 6.30 -5.21 -8.73
C VAL A 250 5.48 -6.09 -9.66
N GLU A 251 4.33 -5.56 -10.09
CA GLU A 251 3.39 -6.22 -10.99
C GLU A 251 3.58 -5.73 -12.42
N ASN A 252 4.24 -6.53 -13.26
CA ASN A 252 4.35 -6.26 -14.68
C ASN A 252 3.14 -6.81 -15.42
N ARG A 253 2.15 -5.96 -15.68
CA ARG A 253 0.89 -6.36 -16.31
C ARG A 253 1.02 -6.63 -17.80
N LYS A 254 2.09 -6.13 -18.44
CA LYS A 254 2.41 -6.41 -19.84
C LYS A 254 2.94 -7.84 -20.01
N THR A 255 3.80 -8.30 -19.11
CA THR A 255 4.37 -9.67 -19.14
C THR A 255 3.59 -10.66 -18.27
N ASN A 256 2.66 -10.16 -17.45
CA ASN A 256 1.92 -10.92 -16.44
C ASN A 256 2.83 -11.58 -15.38
N GLU A 257 3.96 -10.90 -15.10
CA GLU A 257 4.96 -11.32 -14.11
C GLU A 257 4.81 -10.50 -12.84
N VAL A 258 5.03 -11.15 -11.70
CA VAL A 258 5.09 -10.48 -10.39
C VAL A 258 6.40 -10.88 -9.72
N VAL A 259 7.14 -9.87 -9.28
CA VAL A 259 8.40 -10.05 -8.55
C VAL A 259 8.35 -9.27 -7.24
N THR A 260 9.04 -9.78 -6.23
CA THR A 260 9.23 -9.09 -4.94
C THR A 260 10.62 -8.47 -4.92
N ILE A 261 10.69 -7.17 -4.68
CA ILE A 261 11.95 -6.42 -4.60
C ILE A 261 12.12 -5.90 -3.18
N GLN A 262 13.30 -6.09 -2.58
CA GLN A 262 13.56 -5.55 -1.24
C GLN A 262 13.53 -4.02 -1.23
N HIS A 263 12.97 -3.43 -0.18
CA HIS A 263 12.82 -1.96 -0.06
C HIS A 263 14.13 -1.20 -0.31
N HIS A 264 15.26 -1.71 0.19
CA HIS A 264 16.56 -1.03 0.08
C HIS A 264 17.04 -0.80 -1.37
N PHE A 265 16.51 -1.54 -2.36
CA PHE A 265 16.82 -1.27 -3.76
C PHE A 265 16.23 0.06 -4.26
N PHE A 266 15.25 0.60 -3.55
CA PHE A 266 14.63 1.90 -3.84
C PHE A 266 15.23 3.06 -3.04
N ASP A 267 16.31 2.82 -2.29
CA ASP A 267 17.05 3.88 -1.59
C ASP A 267 17.83 4.76 -2.59
N ASP A 268 18.28 4.19 -3.71
CA ASP A 268 18.94 4.91 -4.81
C ASP A 268 17.99 5.13 -5.99
N THR A 269 17.34 6.29 -5.97
CA THR A 269 16.33 6.66 -6.96
C THR A 269 16.88 7.35 -8.20
N SER A 270 18.21 7.43 -8.32
CA SER A 270 18.88 7.79 -9.57
C SER A 270 18.85 6.65 -10.60
N GLN A 271 18.54 5.43 -10.16
CA GLN A 271 18.37 4.26 -11.02
C GLN A 271 16.96 4.20 -11.60
N SER A 272 16.84 3.60 -12.78
CA SER A 272 15.57 3.23 -13.37
C SER A 272 14.99 1.95 -12.74
N LEU A 273 13.68 1.76 -12.86
CA LEU A 273 13.03 0.53 -12.39
C LEU A 273 13.59 -0.69 -13.13
N THR A 274 13.93 -0.57 -14.41
CA THR A 274 14.56 -1.65 -15.19
C THR A 274 15.94 -2.04 -14.66
N GLU A 275 16.73 -1.09 -14.18
CA GLU A 275 18.04 -1.39 -13.56
C GLU A 275 17.87 -2.06 -12.20
N ILE A 276 16.92 -1.60 -11.39
CA ILE A 276 16.58 -2.21 -10.10
C ILE A 276 16.14 -3.67 -10.29
N LEU A 277 15.23 -3.91 -11.25
CA LEU A 277 14.72 -5.26 -11.57
C LEU A 277 15.81 -6.23 -12.04
N LYS A 278 16.92 -5.75 -12.62
CA LYS A 278 18.06 -6.58 -13.04
C LYS A 278 19.01 -6.95 -11.90
N LYS A 279 18.99 -6.20 -10.80
CA LYS A 279 19.87 -6.41 -9.64
C LYS A 279 19.26 -7.32 -8.58
N ASN A 280 17.94 -7.45 -8.58
CA ASN A 280 17.17 -8.30 -7.70
C ASN A 280 17.18 -9.76 -8.17
#